data_AF-A0A956GXP6-F1
#
_entry.id   AF-A0A956GXP6-F1
#
_cell.length_a   1.000
_cell.length_b   1.000
_cell.length_c   1.000
_cell.angle_alpha   90.00
_cell.angle_beta   90.00
_cell.angle_gamma   90.00
#
_symmetry.space_group_name_H-M   'P 1'
#
loop_
_entity.id
_entity.type
_entity.pdbx_description
1 polymer ?
#
loop_
_entity_poly.entity_id
_entity_poly.type
_entity_poly.pdbx_seq_one_letter_code
_entity_poly.pdbx_strand_id
1 'polypeptide(L)'
;MSVAISNTGSLAKNAYVKFNGVKVFSATMVADRDQLGEKISAWLAAHPQLKVTDMVVTQSSDEAFHCLAITLFYWEESARK
;
A
#
# COMPACT_ATOMS: atom_id res chain seq x y z
N MET A 1 27.32 18.04 -15.78
CA MET A 1 25.87 18.12 -15.49
C MET A 1 25.47 16.81 -14.83
N SER A 2 25.36 16.80 -13.50
CA SER A 2 24.90 15.61 -12.76
C SER A 2 23.53 15.95 -12.19
N VAL A 3 22.51 15.22 -12.65
CA VAL A 3 21.14 15.33 -12.15
C VAL A 3 21.11 14.67 -10.77
N ALA A 4 20.79 15.44 -9.75
CA ALA A 4 20.52 14.93 -8.41
C ALA A 4 19.14 14.24 -8.43
N ILE A 5 19.12 12.94 -8.15
CA ILE A 5 17.89 12.19 -7.95
C ILE A 5 17.40 12.56 -6.53
N SER A 6 16.43 13.46 -6.45
CA SER A 6 15.79 13.85 -5.19
C SER A 6 14.93 12.70 -4.68
N ASN A 7 15.51 11.88 -3.80
CA ASN A 7 14.80 10.84 -3.06
C ASN A 7 13.98 11.49 -1.93
N THR A 8 12.87 12.16 -2.27
CA THR A 8 11.95 12.71 -1.27
C THR A 8 10.99 11.62 -0.79
N GLY A 9 11.53 10.60 -0.13
CA GLY A 9 10.76 9.72 0.74
C GLY A 9 10.56 10.42 2.08
N SER A 10 9.51 11.24 2.18
CA SER A 10 9.10 11.83 3.46
C SER A 10 8.44 10.74 4.31
N LEU A 11 9.26 9.97 5.02
CA LEU A 11 8.81 9.22 6.18
C LEU A 11 8.59 10.24 7.30
N ALA A 12 7.39 10.80 7.36
CA ALA A 12 6.89 11.49 8.54
C ALA A 12 6.78 10.46 9.68
N LYS A 13 7.93 10.16 10.30
CA LYS A 13 8.02 9.48 11.59
C LYS A 13 7.26 10.36 12.59
N ASN A 14 6.18 9.84 13.18
CA ASN A 14 5.39 10.42 14.28
C ASN A 14 4.14 11.29 14.00
N ALA A 15 3.36 10.99 12.96
CA ALA A 15 1.91 11.15 13.09
C ALA A 15 1.29 9.76 13.24
N TYR A 16 0.73 9.42 14.39
CA TYR A 16 -0.21 8.30 14.47
C TYR A 16 -1.40 8.66 13.57
N VAL A 17 -1.32 8.26 12.29
CA VAL A 17 -2.42 8.51 11.37
C VAL A 17 -3.53 7.56 11.77
N LYS A 18 -4.63 8.13 12.28
CA LYS A 18 -5.78 7.35 12.72
C LYS A 18 -6.34 6.57 11.52
N PHE A 19 -6.47 5.27 11.68
CA PHE A 19 -7.16 4.38 10.76
C PHE A 19 -8.23 3.60 11.53
N ASN A 20 -9.26 3.14 10.83
CA ASN A 20 -10.26 2.22 11.38
C ASN A 20 -10.41 0.95 10.53
N GLY A 21 -9.65 0.84 9.44
CA GLY A 21 -9.62 -0.33 8.59
C GLY A 21 -8.24 -0.58 7.98
N VAL A 22 -8.03 -1.85 7.61
CA VAL A 22 -6.80 -2.32 6.96
C VAL A 22 -7.17 -3.27 5.82
N LYS A 23 -6.49 -3.11 4.68
CA LYS A 23 -6.58 -4.03 3.54
C LYS A 23 -5.18 -4.46 3.11
N VAL A 24 -4.95 -5.76 3.05
CA VAL A 24 -3.68 -6.34 2.60
C VAL A 24 -3.86 -6.94 1.22
N PHE A 25 -2.95 -6.62 0.32
CA PHE A 25 -2.80 -7.22 -1.00
C PHE A 25 -1.44 -7.91 -1.04
N SER A 26 -1.38 -9.16 -1.46
CA SER A 26 -0.10 -9.86 -1.59
C SER A 26 -0.01 -10.70 -2.86
N ALA A 27 1.21 -10.90 -3.32
CA ALA A 27 1.54 -11.75 -4.45
C ALA A 27 2.84 -12.50 -4.19
N THR A 28 2.84 -13.79 -4.52
CA THR A 28 4.01 -14.68 -4.45
C THR A 28 4.54 -15.02 -5.83
N MET A 29 3.68 -15.03 -6.85
CA MET A 29 4.06 -15.26 -8.25
C MET A 29 4.41 -13.95 -8.94
N VAL A 30 5.39 -14.00 -9.86
CA VAL A 30 5.86 -12.83 -10.61
C VAL A 30 4.72 -12.16 -11.39
N ALA A 31 3.92 -12.94 -12.12
CA ALA A 31 2.80 -12.42 -12.90
C ALA A 31 1.73 -11.70 -12.05
N ASP A 32 1.53 -12.14 -10.80
CA ASP A 32 0.58 -11.51 -9.89
C ASP A 32 1.09 -10.20 -9.29
N ARG A 33 2.42 -9.99 -9.26
CA ARG A 33 3.03 -8.74 -8.76
C ARG A 33 2.70 -7.58 -9.68
N ASP A 34 2.79 -7.79 -10.99
CA ASP A 34 2.52 -6.76 -11.99
C ASP A 34 1.04 -6.31 -11.94
N GLN A 35 0.13 -7.23 -11.58
CA GLN A 35 -1.28 -6.94 -11.44
C GLN A 35 -1.67 -6.35 -10.07
N LEU A 36 -0.78 -6.37 -9.08
CA LEU A 36 -1.12 -5.98 -7.71
C LEU A 36 -1.55 -4.50 -7.64
N GLY A 37 -0.86 -3.63 -8.40
CA GLY A 37 -1.21 -2.21 -8.51
C GLY A 37 -2.59 -1.99 -9.13
N GLU A 38 -2.92 -2.70 -10.21
CA GLU A 38 -4.23 -2.63 -10.85
C GLU A 38 -5.35 -3.13 -9.92
N LYS A 39 -5.11 -4.22 -9.19
CA LYS A 39 -6.05 -4.75 -8.20
C LYS A 39 -6.32 -3.74 -7.08
N ILE A 40 -5.27 -3.04 -6.61
CA ILE A 40 -5.40 -1.98 -5.60
C ILE A 40 -6.20 -0.80 -6.16
N SER A 41 -5.84 -0.30 -7.35
CA SER A 41 -6.51 0.82 -8.00
C SER A 41 -7.99 0.54 -8.24
N ALA A 42 -8.32 -0.65 -8.75
CA ALA A 42 -9.69 -1.09 -8.96
C ALA A 42 -10.46 -1.20 -7.63
N TRP A 43 -9.83 -1.71 -6.58
CA TRP A 43 -10.45 -1.79 -5.25
C TRP A 43 -10.73 -0.39 -4.67
N LEU A 44 -9.78 0.54 -4.76
CA LEU A 44 -9.97 1.92 -4.29
C LEU A 44 -11.06 2.64 -5.09
N ALA A 45 -11.10 2.46 -6.41
CA ALA A 45 -12.15 3.01 -7.26
C ALA A 45 -13.55 2.49 -6.90
N ALA A 46 -13.65 1.22 -6.50
CA ALA A 46 -14.90 0.62 -6.03
C ALA A 46 -15.32 1.06 -4.62
N HIS A 47 -14.43 1.69 -3.85
CA HIS A 47 -14.69 2.10 -2.47
C HIS A 47 -14.33 3.59 -2.24
N PRO A 48 -15.01 4.54 -2.91
CA PRO A 48 -14.70 5.96 -2.83
C PRO A 48 -14.92 6.57 -1.43
N GLN A 49 -15.64 5.88 -0.55
CA GLN A 49 -15.83 6.27 0.86
C GLN A 49 -14.60 6.04 1.73
N LEU A 50 -13.59 5.30 1.24
CA LEU A 50 -12.38 5.00 1.99
C LEU A 50 -11.32 6.08 1.73
N LYS A 51 -10.79 6.65 2.81
CA LYS A 51 -9.64 7.53 2.75
C LYS A 51 -8.40 6.75 3.16
N VAL A 52 -7.49 6.48 2.21
CA VAL A 52 -6.20 5.86 2.54
C VAL A 52 -5.40 6.82 3.42
N THR A 53 -4.97 6.32 4.57
CA THR A 53 -4.26 7.09 5.59
C THR A 53 -2.77 6.76 5.63
N ASP A 54 -2.42 5.51 5.32
CA ASP A 54 -1.04 5.05 5.25
C ASP A 54 -0.92 3.83 4.33
N MET A 55 0.28 3.55 3.84
CA MET A 55 0.59 2.38 3.04
C MET A 55 1.97 1.84 3.40
N VAL A 56 2.03 0.54 3.68
CA VAL A 56 3.28 -0.18 3.93
C VAL A 56 3.48 -1.21 2.83
N VAL A 57 4.62 -1.13 2.16
CA VAL A 57 5.07 -2.14 1.19
C VAL A 57 6.09 -3.02 1.89
N THR A 58 5.78 -4.31 2.00
CA THR A 58 6.65 -5.31 2.59
C THR A 58 7.09 -6.28 1.51
N GLN A 59 8.39 -6.43 1.34
CA GLN A 59 8.97 -7.45 0.50
C GLN A 59 9.67 -8.48 1.37
N SER A 60 9.44 -9.76 1.07
CA SER A 60 10.27 -10.87 1.58
C SER A 60 10.85 -11.60 0.37
N SER A 61 12.13 -11.91 0.40
CA SER A 61 12.81 -12.67 -0.65
C SER A 61 13.70 -13.72 -0.03
N ASP A 62 13.36 -14.99 -0.23
CA ASP A 62 14.29 -16.12 -0.08
C ASP A 62 14.76 -16.61 -1.46
N GLU A 63 15.65 -17.62 -1.48
CA GLU A 63 16.28 -18.14 -2.70
C GLU A 63 15.27 -18.77 -3.69
N ALA A 64 14.06 -19.13 -3.24
CA ALA A 64 13.05 -19.81 -4.05
C ALA A 64 11.76 -18.99 -4.24
N PHE A 65 11.47 -18.02 -3.36
CA PHE A 65 10.23 -17.26 -3.34
C PHE A 65 10.47 -15.82 -2.95
N HIS A 66 9.91 -14.93 -3.76
CA HIS A 66 9.79 -13.54 -3.40
C HIS A 66 8.31 -13.27 -3.16
N CYS A 67 7.95 -12.77 -1.98
CA CYS A 67 6.62 -12.26 -1.65
C CYS A 67 6.63 -10.73 -1.69
N LEU A 68 5.59 -10.13 -2.26
CA LEU A 68 5.31 -8.69 -2.13
C LEU A 68 3.95 -8.56 -1.43
N ALA A 69 3.88 -7.72 -0.41
CA ALA A 69 2.64 -7.35 0.24
C ALA A 69 2.53 -5.82 0.28
N ILE A 70 1.35 -5.31 -0.04
CA ILE A 70 0.99 -3.90 0.11
C ILE A 70 -0.16 -3.85 1.11
N THR A 71 0.10 -3.25 2.26
CA THR A 71 -0.87 -3.04 3.33
C THR A 71 -1.35 -1.60 3.27
N LEU A 72 -2.64 -1.41 3.00
CA LEU A 72 -3.31 -0.12 3.06
C LEU A 72 -4.01 0.04 4.39
N PHE A 73 -3.71 1.12 5.09
CA PHE A 73 -4.48 1.59 6.23
C PHE A 73 -5.43 2.67 5.72
N TYR A 74 -6.68 2.64 6.18
CA TYR A 74 -7.67 3.60 5.74
C TYR A 74 -8.64 3.99 6.85
N TRP A 75 -9.31 5.12 6.62
CA TRP A 75 -10.47 5.55 7.38
C TRP A 75 -11.73 5.44 6.53
N GLU A 76 -12.72 4.72 7.05
CA GLU A 76 -14.06 4.64 6.50
C GLU A 76 -15.03 5.48 7.33
N GLU A 77 -15.66 6.49 6.72
CA GLU A 77 -16.61 7.38 7.42
C GLU A 77 -17.90 6.66 7.84
N SER A 78 -18.32 5.66 7.05
CA SER A 78 -19.53 4.86 7.28
C SER A 78 -19.47 3.91 8.48
N ALA A 79 -18.28 3.70 9.07
CA ALA A 79 -18.10 2.78 10.21
C ALA A 79 -18.66 3.33 11.54
N ARG A 80 -19.04 4.62 11.59
CA ARG A 80 -19.73 5.22 12.74
C ARG A 80 -21.23 4.92 12.66
N LYS A 81 -21.63 3.71 13.04
CA LYS A 81 -23.03 3.36 13.32
C LYS A 81 -23.24 3.15 14.81
#